data_AF-A0AA35Z384-F1
#
_entry.id   AF-A0AA35Z384-F1
#
_cell.length_a   1.000
_cell.length_b   1.000
_cell.length_c   1.000
_cell.angle_alpha   90.00
_cell.angle_beta   90.00
_cell.angle_gamma   90.00
#
_symmetry.space_group_name_H-M   'P 1'
#
loop_
_entity.id
_entity.type
_entity.pdbx_description
1 polymer ?
#
loop_
_entity_poly.entity_id
_entity_poly.type
_entity_poly.pdbx_seq_one_letter_code
_entity_poly.pdbx_strand_id
1 'polypeptide(L)'
;MYRHYDGEDLEQLNLRELQNVEQQLETALKRIRTKKNQLMHESISELHKKERALQERNNSLSKKLKENEKTSEQQIPMLQLPQHPPQPHPCSVPSFANTSGPFIGAAMREEESAQVQHVSTTMMPLWMIRHINQ
;
A
#
# COMPACT_ATOMS: atom_id res chain seq x y z
N MET A 1 47.02 0.57 18.44
CA MET A 1 46.25 -0.68 18.71
C MET A 1 45.24 -0.98 17.60
N TYR A 2 44.52 -0.01 17.03
CA TYR A 2 43.57 -0.29 15.93
C TYR A 2 44.23 -0.54 14.56
N ARG A 3 45.41 0.06 14.33
CA ARG A 3 46.19 -0.03 13.08
C ARG A 3 46.33 -1.46 12.53
N HIS A 4 46.67 -2.42 13.38
CA HIS A 4 46.83 -3.82 12.95
C HIS A 4 45.51 -4.49 12.53
N TYR A 5 44.38 -4.08 13.13
CA TYR A 5 43.06 -4.59 12.74
C TYR A 5 42.58 -4.00 11.41
N ASP A 6 43.07 -2.81 11.05
CA ASP A 6 42.86 -2.17 9.74
C ASP A 6 43.87 -2.65 8.69
N GLY A 7 44.77 -3.57 9.05
CA GLY A 7 45.79 -4.12 8.15
C GLY A 7 47.04 -3.24 7.99
N GLU A 8 47.24 -2.26 8.85
CA GLU A 8 48.42 -1.38 8.86
C GLU A 8 49.53 -1.93 9.78
N ASP A 9 50.79 -1.56 9.51
CA ASP A 9 51.99 -1.94 10.29
C ASP A 9 52.20 -3.46 10.52
N LEU A 10 51.61 -4.31 9.67
CA LEU A 10 51.69 -5.76 9.82
C LEU A 10 53.12 -6.32 9.70
N GLU A 11 54.02 -5.58 9.06
CA GLU A 11 55.44 -5.92 8.92
C GLU A 11 56.18 -5.98 10.27
N GLN A 12 55.65 -5.29 11.29
CA GLN A 12 56.22 -5.25 12.63
C GLN A 12 55.78 -6.45 13.50
N LEU A 13 54.79 -7.22 13.02
CA LEU A 13 54.24 -8.37 13.73
C LEU A 13 54.97 -9.64 13.35
N ASN A 14 55.23 -10.50 14.34
CA ASN A 14 55.65 -11.86 14.05
C ASN A 14 54.46 -12.75 13.63
N LEU A 15 54.76 -13.93 13.10
CA LEU A 15 53.73 -14.87 12.59
C LEU A 15 52.65 -15.20 13.63
N ARG A 16 53.01 -15.35 14.91
CA ARG A 16 52.06 -15.69 15.98
C ARG A 16 51.12 -14.51 16.27
N GLU A 17 51.65 -13.30 16.28
CA GLU A 17 50.85 -12.09 16.49
C GLU A 17 49.89 -11.86 15.31
N LEU A 18 50.35 -12.09 14.09
CA LEU A 18 49.51 -12.01 12.89
C LEU A 18 48.36 -13.01 12.93
N GLN A 19 48.65 -14.28 13.26
CA GLN A 19 47.62 -15.32 13.46
C GLN A 19 46.62 -14.93 14.56
N ASN A 20 47.08 -14.30 15.64
CA ASN A 20 46.21 -13.86 16.71
C ASN A 20 45.28 -12.70 16.29
N VAL A 21 45.77 -11.75 15.48
CA VAL A 21 44.94 -10.68 14.91
C VAL A 21 43.89 -11.27 13.96
N GLU A 22 44.29 -12.18 13.08
CA GLU A 22 43.39 -12.88 12.17
C GLU A 22 42.27 -13.62 12.92
N GLN A 23 42.63 -14.39 13.95
CA GLN A 23 41.65 -15.14 14.75
C GLN A 23 40.66 -14.22 15.48
N GLN A 24 41.13 -13.08 15.97
CA GLN A 24 40.27 -12.08 16.60
C GLN A 24 39.30 -11.44 15.61
N LEU A 25 39.77 -11.08 14.41
CA LEU A 25 38.92 -10.55 13.34
C LEU A 25 37.86 -11.57 12.92
N GLU A 26 38.24 -12.82 12.70
CA GLU A 26 37.31 -13.89 12.36
C GLU A 26 36.23 -14.06 13.44
N THR A 27 36.64 -14.09 14.71
CA THR A 27 35.73 -14.22 15.86
C THR A 27 34.78 -13.03 15.96
N ALA A 28 35.30 -11.81 15.81
CA ALA A 28 34.50 -10.59 15.85
C ALA A 28 33.47 -10.55 14.70
N LEU A 29 33.91 -10.86 13.48
CA LEU A 29 33.03 -10.95 12.30
C LEU A 29 31.94 -11.99 12.48
N LYS A 30 32.28 -13.18 13.00
CA LYS A 30 31.30 -14.22 13.32
C LYS A 30 30.26 -13.72 14.31
N ARG A 31 30.69 -13.09 15.41
CA ARG A 31 29.79 -12.50 16.42
C ARG A 31 28.87 -11.45 15.82
N ILE A 32 29.40 -10.51 15.02
CA ILE A 32 28.62 -9.47 14.35
C ILE A 32 27.56 -10.10 13.43
N ARG A 33 27.96 -11.06 12.59
CA ARG A 33 27.05 -11.74 11.67
C ARG A 33 25.94 -12.49 12.41
N THR A 34 26.29 -13.25 13.46
CA THR A 34 25.31 -13.96 14.30
C THR A 34 24.36 -12.98 14.96
N LYS A 35 24.85 -11.88 15.55
CA LYS A 35 24.00 -10.88 16.19
C LYS A 35 23.07 -10.19 15.19
N LYS A 36 23.56 -9.84 14.00
CA LYS A 36 22.75 -9.27 12.92
C LYS A 36 21.60 -10.22 12.53
N ASN A 37 21.91 -11.50 12.32
CA ASN A 37 20.91 -12.49 11.95
C ASN A 37 19.88 -12.68 13.06
N GLN A 38 20.33 -12.77 14.32
CA GLN A 38 19.44 -12.88 15.47
C GLN A 38 18.44 -11.72 15.53
N LEU A 39 18.94 -10.47 15.45
CA LEU A 39 18.08 -9.29 15.48
C LEU A 39 17.11 -9.25 14.28
N MET A 40 17.53 -9.69 13.11
CA MET A 40 16.67 -9.78 11.93
C MET A 40 15.54 -10.80 12.14
N HIS A 41 15.83 -11.97 12.70
CA HIS A 41 14.82 -12.98 13.02
C HIS A 41 13.85 -12.51 14.10
N GLU A 42 14.33 -11.82 15.12
CA GLU A 42 13.50 -11.19 16.15
C GLU A 42 12.55 -10.15 15.51
N SER A 43 13.08 -9.26 14.67
CA SER A 43 12.27 -8.25 13.98
C SER A 43 11.19 -8.85 13.09
N ILE A 44 11.52 -9.88 12.31
CA ILE A 44 10.54 -10.60 11.46
C ILE A 44 9.45 -11.24 12.33
N SER A 45 9.85 -11.87 13.44
CA SER A 45 8.91 -12.54 14.36
C SER A 45 7.93 -11.55 15.01
N GLU A 46 8.43 -10.39 15.43
CA GLU A 46 7.60 -9.32 15.99
C GLU A 46 6.63 -8.73 14.96
N LEU A 47 7.07 -8.55 13.71
CA LEU A 47 6.21 -8.10 12.63
C LEU A 47 5.10 -9.12 12.32
N HIS A 48 5.43 -10.40 12.20
CA HIS A 48 4.44 -11.46 11.99
C HIS A 48 3.43 -11.55 13.15
N LYS A 49 3.86 -11.31 14.39
CA LYS A 49 2.94 -11.26 15.54
C LYS A 49 1.97 -10.08 15.45
N LYS A 50 2.46 -8.90 15.05
CA LYS A 50 1.62 -7.70 14.83
C LYS A 50 0.64 -7.92 13.68
N GLU A 51 1.09 -8.50 12.57
CA GLU A 51 0.26 -8.86 11.43
C GLU A 51 -0.90 -9.77 11.86
N ARG A 52 -0.61 -10.88 12.56
CA ARG A 52 -1.66 -11.79 13.06
C ARG A 52 -2.65 -11.08 13.97
N ALA A 53 -2.17 -10.28 14.93
CA ALA A 53 -3.04 -9.55 15.85
C ALA A 53 -3.94 -8.51 15.15
N LEU A 54 -3.44 -7.88 14.07
CA LEU A 54 -4.23 -6.97 13.24
C LEU A 54 -5.25 -7.73 12.39
N GLN A 55 -4.84 -8.86 11.80
CA GLN A 55 -5.71 -9.71 11.01
C GLN A 55 -6.87 -10.27 11.84
N GLU A 56 -6.60 -10.72 13.06
CA GLU A 56 -7.61 -11.17 14.02
C GLU A 56 -8.61 -10.06 14.36
N ARG A 57 -8.12 -8.84 14.65
CA ARG A 57 -8.99 -7.68 14.89
C ARG A 57 -9.83 -7.34 13.68
N ASN A 58 -9.24 -7.30 12.48
CA ASN A 58 -9.96 -7.01 11.25
C ASN A 58 -11.05 -8.05 10.98
N ASN A 59 -10.72 -9.33 11.13
CA ASN A 59 -11.68 -10.43 11.00
C ASN A 59 -12.83 -10.31 12.00
N SER A 60 -12.55 -9.95 13.26
CA SER A 60 -13.57 -9.73 14.29
C SER A 60 -14.50 -8.58 13.91
N LEU A 61 -13.96 -7.44 13.48
CA LEU A 61 -14.73 -6.28 13.04
C LEU A 61 -15.57 -6.60 11.79
N SER A 62 -15.00 -7.29 10.81
CA SER A 62 -15.71 -7.70 9.59
C SER A 62 -16.90 -8.62 9.91
N LYS A 63 -16.74 -9.56 10.86
CA LYS A 63 -17.86 -10.38 11.35
C LYS A 63 -18.95 -9.53 12.02
N LYS A 64 -18.57 -8.60 12.90
CA LYS A 64 -19.51 -7.70 13.58
C LYS A 64 -20.28 -6.81 12.60
N LEU A 65 -19.62 -6.29 11.56
CA LEU A 65 -20.27 -5.49 10.52
C LEU A 65 -21.32 -6.31 9.76
N LYS A 66 -20.96 -7.53 9.33
CA LYS A 66 -21.90 -8.44 8.65
C LYS A 66 -23.09 -8.84 9.52
N GLU A 67 -22.92 -8.89 10.84
CA GLU A 67 -24.01 -9.15 11.78
C GLU A 67 -24.92 -7.91 11.93
N ASN A 68 -24.35 -6.72 12.13
CA ASN A 68 -25.10 -5.47 12.25
C ASN A 68 -25.89 -5.10 11.00
N GLU A 69 -25.37 -5.42 9.80
CA GLU A 69 -26.08 -5.24 8.53
C GLU A 69 -27.37 -6.08 8.51
N LYS A 70 -27.28 -7.36 8.89
CA LYS A 70 -28.44 -8.25 9.01
C LYS A 70 -29.44 -7.83 10.09
N THR A 71 -28.98 -7.17 11.15
CA THR A 71 -29.87 -6.65 12.21
C THR A 71 -30.52 -5.32 11.82
N SER A 72 -29.83 -4.50 11.04
CA SER A 72 -30.35 -3.22 10.52
C SER A 72 -31.42 -3.43 9.43
N GLU A 73 -31.30 -4.49 8.62
CA GLU A 73 -32.36 -4.89 7.69
C GLU A 73 -33.66 -5.33 8.39
N GLN A 74 -33.58 -5.80 9.65
CA GLN A 74 -34.75 -6.17 10.46
C GLN A 74 -35.34 -5.00 11.25
N GLN A 75 -34.57 -3.92 11.45
CA GLN A 75 -35.03 -2.67 12.05
C GLN A 75 -35.11 -1.55 11.00
N ILE A 76 -35.93 -1.76 9.98
CA ILE A 76 -36.54 -0.63 9.26
C ILE A 76 -38.01 -0.54 9.72
N PRO A 77 -38.33 0.13 10.84
CA PRO A 77 -39.63 0.75 10.98
C PRO A 77 -39.74 1.79 9.86
N MET A 78 -40.58 1.46 8.89
CA MET A 78 -41.01 2.31 7.79
C MET A 78 -41.31 3.72 8.33
N LEU A 79 -40.40 4.69 8.09
CA LEU A 79 -40.67 6.10 8.38
C LEU A 79 -41.69 6.60 7.36
N GLN A 80 -42.96 6.33 7.65
CA GLN A 80 -44.12 6.79 6.92
C GLN A 80 -44.27 8.29 7.16
N LEU A 81 -43.90 9.10 6.17
CA LEU A 81 -44.24 10.53 6.17
C LEU A 81 -45.73 10.69 5.78
N PRO A 82 -46.55 11.49 6.50
CA PRO A 82 -48.00 11.55 6.28
C PRO A 82 -48.40 12.04 4.89
N GLN A 83 -49.46 11.44 4.35
CA GLN A 83 -50.02 11.70 3.03
C GLN A 83 -50.94 12.93 2.99
N HIS A 84 -50.95 13.67 1.85
CA HIS A 84 -52.07 14.33 1.11
C HIS A 84 -51.62 15.59 0.31
N PRO A 85 -52.28 16.06 -0.80
CA PRO A 85 -52.90 15.45 -2.00
C PRO A 85 -52.16 15.85 -3.33
N PRO A 86 -52.60 15.41 -4.54
CA PRO A 86 -51.84 15.61 -5.78
C PRO A 86 -52.13 16.96 -6.46
N GLN A 87 -51.09 17.63 -6.97
CA GLN A 87 -51.18 18.76 -7.91
C GLN A 87 -50.31 18.47 -9.15
N PRO A 88 -50.82 18.65 -10.39
CA PRO A 88 -50.08 18.37 -11.61
C PRO A 88 -49.47 19.65 -12.19
N HIS A 89 -48.16 19.70 -12.37
CA HIS A 89 -47.55 20.61 -13.34
C HIS A 89 -46.24 20.01 -13.89
N PRO A 90 -46.07 20.01 -15.22
CA PRO A 90 -44.82 19.60 -15.86
C PRO A 90 -43.87 20.80 -15.85
N CYS A 91 -42.66 20.65 -15.30
CA CYS A 91 -41.61 21.64 -15.49
C CYS A 91 -40.44 21.02 -16.27
N SER A 92 -40.27 21.55 -17.47
CA SER A 92 -39.38 21.20 -18.56
C SER A 92 -37.89 21.19 -18.15
N VAL A 93 -37.16 20.19 -18.64
CA VAL A 93 -35.69 20.21 -18.67
C VAL A 93 -35.20 21.07 -19.85
N PRO A 94 -34.20 21.95 -19.68
CA PRO A 94 -33.54 22.55 -20.83
C PRO A 94 -32.54 21.53 -21.41
N SER A 95 -32.84 21.11 -22.64
CA SER A 95 -31.94 20.36 -23.51
C SER A 95 -30.83 21.29 -23.98
N PHE A 96 -29.57 20.99 -23.68
CA PHE A 96 -28.46 21.60 -24.40
C PHE A 96 -28.20 20.76 -25.65
N ALA A 97 -28.53 21.34 -26.80
CA ALA A 97 -28.37 20.72 -28.09
C ALA A 97 -26.88 20.55 -28.43
N ASN A 98 -26.56 19.33 -28.84
CA ASN A 98 -25.33 18.94 -29.50
C ASN A 98 -25.15 19.85 -30.74
N THR A 99 -24.09 20.64 -30.78
CA THR A 99 -23.74 21.40 -31.99
C THR A 99 -23.04 20.44 -32.95
N SER A 100 -23.81 19.97 -33.93
CA SER A 100 -23.29 19.34 -35.13
C SER A 100 -22.75 20.40 -36.09
N GLY A 101 -21.65 20.07 -36.76
CA GLY A 101 -21.13 20.82 -37.91
C GLY A 101 -20.22 19.91 -38.74
N PRO A 102 -20.71 19.35 -39.87
CA PRO A 102 -19.93 18.50 -40.75
C PRO A 102 -19.17 19.33 -41.79
N PHE A 103 -17.85 19.19 -41.85
CA PHE A 103 -17.05 19.63 -43.00
C PHE A 103 -16.45 18.41 -43.68
N ILE A 104 -17.03 18.04 -44.83
CA ILE A 104 -16.44 17.08 -45.76
C ILE A 104 -15.27 17.79 -46.46
N GLY A 105 -14.05 17.34 -46.18
CA GLY A 105 -12.85 17.65 -46.93
C GLY A 105 -12.02 16.38 -47.05
N ALA A 106 -12.21 15.65 -48.15
CA ALA A 106 -11.47 14.45 -48.48
C ALA A 106 -10.01 14.79 -48.85
N ALA A 107 -9.04 14.19 -48.15
CA ALA A 107 -7.82 13.60 -48.74
C ALA A 107 -6.86 13.09 -47.63
N MET A 108 -6.61 11.78 -47.65
CA MET A 108 -5.35 11.11 -47.28
C MET A 108 -4.87 11.17 -45.81
N ARG A 109 -5.01 10.05 -45.08
CA ARG A 109 -3.89 9.18 -44.61
C ARG A 109 -4.27 8.40 -43.33
N GLU A 110 -4.00 7.10 -43.39
CA GLU A 110 -4.14 6.07 -42.35
C GLU A 110 -3.40 6.41 -41.04
N GLU A 111 -4.02 6.13 -39.89
CA GLU A 111 -3.60 5.03 -39.02
C GLU A 111 -4.58 4.84 -37.85
N GLU A 112 -4.94 3.58 -37.67
CA GLU A 112 -5.84 3.01 -36.70
C GLU A 112 -5.02 2.40 -35.56
N SER A 113 -5.19 2.87 -34.32
CA SER A 113 -5.43 1.99 -33.16
C SER A 113 -5.41 2.76 -31.84
N ALA A 114 -6.62 2.94 -31.33
CA ALA A 114 -7.05 2.64 -29.98
C ALA A 114 -6.07 2.76 -28.79
N GLN A 115 -6.57 3.51 -27.82
CA GLN A 115 -6.67 3.12 -26.41
C GLN A 115 -5.66 3.74 -25.43
N VAL A 116 -6.15 4.83 -24.83
CA VAL A 116 -5.76 5.35 -23.53
C VAL A 116 -5.78 4.23 -22.48
N GLN A 117 -4.64 3.88 -21.91
CA GLN A 117 -4.58 3.36 -20.55
C GLN A 117 -3.45 4.06 -19.78
N HIS A 118 -3.90 4.99 -18.95
CA HIS A 118 -3.17 5.65 -17.90
C HIS A 118 -2.56 4.59 -16.96
N VAL A 119 -1.32 4.17 -17.23
CA VAL A 119 -0.52 3.34 -16.31
C VAL A 119 -0.04 4.19 -15.16
N SER A 120 -0.96 4.56 -14.28
CA SER A 120 -0.61 5.09 -12.97
C SER A 120 -1.79 4.91 -12.06
N THR A 121 -1.50 4.35 -10.89
CA THR A 121 -2.36 4.22 -9.71
C THR A 121 -3.08 2.88 -9.62
N THR A 122 -2.48 1.94 -8.87
CA THR A 122 -3.10 1.35 -7.67
C THR A 122 -2.06 0.45 -6.98
N MET A 123 -1.00 1.05 -6.41
CA MET A 123 -0.17 0.36 -5.40
C MET A 123 -0.59 0.74 -3.97
N MET A 124 -1.58 1.63 -3.83
CA MET A 124 -2.06 2.07 -2.51
C MET A 124 -3.56 1.82 -2.38
N PRO A 125 -4.01 1.21 -1.26
CA PRO A 125 -5.41 0.92 -1.01
C PRO A 125 -6.26 2.20 -0.91
N LEU A 126 -7.54 2.13 -1.29
CA LEU A 126 -8.45 3.28 -1.46
C LEU A 126 -8.58 4.19 -0.22
N TRP A 127 -8.38 3.65 1.00
CA TRP A 127 -8.41 4.45 2.24
C TRP A 127 -7.27 5.46 2.31
N MET A 128 -6.15 5.18 1.63
CA MET A 128 -4.94 6.01 1.62
C MET A 128 -5.01 7.14 0.58
N ILE A 129 -6.00 7.13 -0.31
CA ILE A 129 -6.12 8.12 -1.40
C ILE A 129 -6.91 9.36 -0.95
N ARG A 130 -7.61 9.29 0.18
CA ARG A 130 -8.57 10.32 0.61
C ARG A 130 -7.99 11.62 1.18
N HIS A 131 -6.67 11.78 1.29
CA HIS A 131 -6.07 12.95 1.95
C HIS A 131 -5.15 13.79 1.04
N ILE A 132 -5.14 13.56 -0.28
CA ILE A 132 -4.17 14.18 -1.19
C ILE A 132 -4.70 15.43 -1.93
N ASN A 133 -5.96 15.83 -1.73
CA ASN A 133 -6.51 17.06 -2.35
C ASN A 133 -7.21 17.95 -1.31
N GLN A 134 -6.43 18.64 -0.47
CA GLN A 134 -6.90 19.78 0.30
C GLN A 134 -5.89 20.92 0.22
#